data_AF-A0A2S7TQF4-F1
#
_entry.id   AF-A0A2S7TQF4-F1
#
_cell.length_a   1.000
_cell.length_b   1.000
_cell.length_c   1.000
_cell.angle_alpha   90.00
_cell.angle_beta   90.00
_cell.angle_gamma   90.00
#
_symmetry.space_group_name_H-M   'P 1'
#
loop_
_entity.id
_entity.type
_entity.pdbx_description
1 polymer ?
#
loop_
_entity_poly.entity_id
_entity_poly.type
_entity_poly.pdbx_seq_one_letter_code
_entity_poly.pdbx_strand_id
1 'polypeptide(L)'
;MGQPNGVRLSGINRFVDLNSGIRLDELVTRASLSLRVLYPQGMRHDQSFVRVYVNNQLSGLSQLSVARAGVPHTVEIELDPLLFSDFATIRVEYDGTYDSECVDPGNPTLRFDIRPESALTIGSTPLNLVNDLALLPAPFFDPRDNRKLRLPLVLPVEQTEASMKAAGILASWMGAQAFYRQAEFELLETASPTRHTIILTKGKKMPEGMSEADIEGPSLMIVSARKTLGSNICM
;
A
#
# COMPACT_ATOMS: atom_id res chain seq x y z
N MET A 1 -5.57 7.43 6.23
CA MET A 1 -5.89 7.76 4.81
C MET A 1 -5.26 9.07 4.28
N GLY A 2 -4.11 9.54 4.79
CA GLY A 2 -3.51 10.81 4.28
C GLY A 2 -4.34 12.08 4.54
N GLN A 3 -5.37 12.01 5.39
CA GLN A 3 -6.26 13.10 5.77
C GLN A 3 -6.11 13.35 7.28
N PRO A 4 -5.14 14.17 7.72
CA PRO A 4 -4.78 14.30 9.14
C PRO A 4 -5.91 14.89 10.01
N ASN A 5 -6.80 15.67 9.39
CA ASN A 5 -7.93 16.31 10.08
C ASN A 5 -9.27 15.57 9.88
N GLY A 6 -9.24 14.41 9.22
CA GLY A 6 -10.46 13.74 8.74
C GLY A 6 -11.08 14.45 7.53
N VAL A 7 -12.30 14.03 7.19
CA VAL A 7 -13.05 14.53 6.04
C VAL A 7 -14.48 14.79 6.47
N ARG A 8 -15.05 15.92 6.01
CA ARG A 8 -16.47 16.22 6.18
C ARG A 8 -17.16 16.17 4.83
N LEU A 9 -18.11 15.26 4.70
CA LEU A 9 -19.01 15.18 3.55
C LEU A 9 -20.36 15.80 3.91
N SER A 10 -21.04 16.32 2.89
CA SER A 10 -22.37 16.90 3.02
C SER A 10 -23.21 16.72 1.77
N GLY A 11 -24.46 17.19 1.78
CA GLY A 11 -25.31 17.25 0.59
C GLY A 11 -24.72 18.06 -0.57
N ILE A 12 -23.77 18.96 -0.30
CA ILE A 12 -23.02 19.75 -1.29
C ILE A 12 -21.71 19.03 -1.65
N ASN A 13 -20.88 18.70 -0.65
CA ASN A 13 -19.59 18.04 -0.84
C ASN A 13 -19.75 16.55 -0.57
N ARG A 14 -20.22 15.81 -1.58
CA ARG A 14 -20.66 14.43 -1.39
C ARG A 14 -19.56 13.39 -1.37
N PHE A 15 -18.36 13.69 -1.85
CA PHE A 15 -17.32 12.67 -1.96
C PHE A 15 -15.93 13.18 -1.62
N VAL A 16 -15.05 12.23 -1.33
CA VAL A 16 -13.60 12.42 -1.23
C VAL A 16 -12.89 11.31 -1.98
N ASP A 17 -11.84 11.68 -2.69
CA ASP A 17 -10.97 10.74 -3.39
C ASP A 17 -9.69 10.49 -2.58
N LEU A 18 -9.31 9.22 -2.50
CA LEU A 18 -8.15 8.72 -1.76
C LEU A 18 -7.35 7.84 -2.71
N ASN A 19 -6.04 8.03 -2.78
CA ASN A 19 -5.20 7.24 -3.67
C ASN A 19 -4.49 6.13 -2.90
N SER A 20 -4.51 4.93 -3.48
CA SER A 20 -3.69 3.80 -3.09
C SER A 20 -2.83 3.37 -4.28
N GLY A 21 -1.65 2.85 -4.01
CA GLY A 21 -0.84 2.24 -5.05
C GLY A 21 -0.42 0.84 -4.65
N ILE A 22 -0.47 -0.05 -5.62
CA ILE A 22 -0.16 -1.47 -5.50
C ILE A 22 1.16 -1.73 -6.18
N ARG A 23 2.04 -2.49 -5.53
CA ARG A 23 3.35 -2.78 -6.10
C ARG A 23 3.24 -3.78 -7.24
N LEU A 24 4.16 -3.69 -8.19
CA LEU A 24 4.26 -4.59 -9.33
C LEU A 24 4.47 -6.06 -8.92
N ASP A 25 5.16 -6.28 -7.80
CA ASP A 25 5.46 -7.59 -7.22
C ASP A 25 4.42 -8.07 -6.20
N GLU A 26 3.22 -7.48 -6.20
CA GLU A 26 2.13 -7.84 -5.29
C GLU A 26 0.81 -8.03 -6.04
N LEU A 27 0.07 -9.07 -5.67
CA LEU A 27 -1.30 -9.30 -6.10
C LEU A 27 -2.25 -9.04 -4.92
N VAL A 28 -3.21 -8.14 -5.09
CA VAL A 28 -4.22 -7.88 -4.06
C VAL A 28 -5.19 -9.05 -3.99
N THR A 29 -5.37 -9.57 -2.78
CA THR A 29 -6.26 -10.71 -2.49
C THR A 29 -7.43 -10.33 -1.61
N ARG A 30 -7.29 -9.26 -0.82
CA ARG A 30 -8.33 -8.71 0.05
C ARG A 30 -8.18 -7.20 0.15
N ALA A 31 -9.29 -6.50 0.26
CA ALA A 31 -9.30 -5.06 0.53
C ALA A 31 -10.51 -4.73 1.41
N SER A 32 -10.29 -3.94 2.47
CA SER A 32 -11.36 -3.47 3.33
C SER A 32 -11.11 -2.02 3.76
N LEU A 33 -12.20 -1.28 3.92
CA LEU A 33 -12.19 0.11 4.34
C LEU A 33 -12.91 0.24 5.68
N SER A 34 -12.13 0.56 6.72
CA SER A 34 -12.61 0.85 8.07
C SER A 34 -12.82 2.34 8.21
N LEU A 35 -14.07 2.79 8.24
CA LEU A 35 -14.45 4.19 8.37
C LEU A 35 -14.91 4.49 9.79
N ARG A 36 -14.17 5.33 10.51
CA ARG A 36 -14.58 5.87 11.81
C ARG A 36 -15.45 7.10 11.57
N VAL A 37 -16.75 7.00 11.81
CA VAL A 37 -17.73 7.98 11.31
C VAL A 37 -18.61 8.57 12.42
N LEU A 38 -19.14 9.75 12.16
CA LEU A 38 -20.17 10.41 12.95
C LEU A 38 -21.16 11.13 12.02
N TYR A 39 -22.45 10.96 12.26
CA TYR A 39 -23.50 11.61 11.49
C TYR A 39 -24.71 11.97 12.37
N PRO A 40 -25.47 13.04 12.04
CA PRO A 40 -26.65 13.48 12.79
C PRO A 40 -27.81 12.48 12.82
N GLN A 41 -28.70 12.66 13.79
CA GLN A 41 -29.95 11.89 13.93
C GLN A 41 -31.10 12.40 13.04
N GLY A 42 -31.02 13.64 12.55
CA GLY A 42 -32.11 14.27 11.78
C GLY A 42 -32.14 13.94 10.28
N MET A 43 -31.32 13.00 9.81
CA MET A 43 -31.36 12.50 8.43
C MET A 43 -32.24 11.24 8.36
N ARG A 44 -32.63 10.86 7.15
CA ARG A 44 -33.35 9.63 6.88
C ARG A 44 -32.37 8.48 6.65
N HIS A 45 -31.93 7.81 7.72
CA HIS A 45 -30.87 6.79 7.67
C HIS A 45 -31.24 5.58 6.82
N ASP A 46 -32.52 5.20 6.76
CA ASP A 46 -33.03 4.10 5.92
C ASP A 46 -32.83 4.36 4.42
N GLN A 47 -32.64 5.61 4.01
CA GLN A 47 -32.39 6.01 2.62
C GLN A 47 -31.03 6.68 2.42
N SER A 48 -30.16 6.64 3.44
CA SER A 48 -28.85 7.25 3.38
C SER A 48 -27.75 6.19 3.35
N PHE A 49 -26.81 6.35 2.44
CA PHE A 49 -25.78 5.36 2.13
C PHE A 49 -24.39 5.98 2.04
N VAL A 50 -23.39 5.16 2.29
CA VAL A 50 -22.00 5.41 1.95
C VAL A 50 -21.62 4.44 0.86
N ARG A 51 -21.27 4.97 -0.31
CA ARG A 51 -20.79 4.21 -1.47
C ARG A 51 -19.28 4.32 -1.52
N VAL A 52 -18.62 3.22 -1.83
CA VAL A 52 -17.18 3.20 -2.07
C VAL A 52 -16.95 2.72 -3.49
N TYR A 53 -16.35 3.58 -4.30
CA TYR A 53 -15.91 3.23 -5.63
C TYR A 53 -14.39 3.04 -5.63
N VAL A 54 -13.92 2.07 -6.40
CA VAL A 54 -12.50 1.88 -6.70
C VAL A 54 -12.37 1.97 -8.22
N ASN A 55 -11.52 2.87 -8.72
CA ASN A 55 -11.36 3.14 -10.15
C ASN A 55 -12.69 3.35 -10.88
N ASN A 56 -13.56 4.18 -10.29
CA ASN A 56 -14.89 4.52 -10.80
C ASN A 56 -15.91 3.35 -10.85
N GLN A 57 -15.57 2.18 -10.33
CA GLN A 57 -16.49 1.05 -10.20
C GLN A 57 -16.96 0.91 -8.75
N LEU A 58 -18.27 0.73 -8.54
CA LEU A 58 -18.84 0.53 -7.21
C LEU A 58 -18.30 -0.77 -6.64
N SER A 59 -17.54 -0.66 -5.55
CA SER A 59 -16.83 -1.76 -4.91
C SER A 59 -17.52 -2.20 -3.62
N GLY A 60 -18.10 -1.24 -2.88
CA GLY A 60 -18.79 -1.52 -1.63
C GLY A 60 -19.85 -0.46 -1.29
N LEU A 61 -20.76 -0.82 -0.40
CA LEU A 61 -21.88 0.01 0.04
C LEU A 61 -22.17 -0.29 1.51
N SER A 62 -22.44 0.74 2.31
CA SER A 62 -23.04 0.58 3.64
C SER A 62 -24.23 1.53 3.79
N GLN A 63 -25.33 1.00 4.29
CA GLN A 63 -26.46 1.82 4.73
C GLN A 63 -26.17 2.42 6.10
N LEU A 64 -26.63 3.65 6.34
CA LEU A 64 -26.53 4.29 7.65
C LEU A 64 -27.61 3.77 8.60
N SER A 65 -27.35 3.82 9.91
CA SER A 65 -28.28 3.27 10.91
C SER A 65 -28.63 4.31 11.96
N VAL A 66 -29.93 4.50 12.20
CA VAL A 66 -30.44 5.36 13.27
C VAL A 66 -29.90 4.95 14.64
N ALA A 67 -29.69 3.64 14.88
CA ALA A 67 -29.21 3.10 16.16
C ALA A 67 -27.79 3.57 16.51
N ARG A 68 -27.00 4.02 15.53
CA ARG A 68 -25.63 4.50 15.72
C ARG A 68 -25.48 6.01 15.49
N ALA A 69 -26.57 6.70 15.14
CA ALA A 69 -26.57 8.11 14.83
C ALA A 69 -26.25 8.97 16.08
N GLY A 70 -25.43 10.00 15.90
CA GLY A 70 -24.96 10.88 16.99
C GLY A 70 -23.80 10.31 17.83
N VAL A 71 -23.39 9.06 17.61
CA VAL A 71 -22.28 8.43 18.34
C VAL A 71 -21.16 8.01 17.37
N PRO A 72 -19.89 8.36 17.64
CA PRO A 72 -18.78 7.90 16.82
C PRO A 72 -18.65 6.37 16.82
N HIS A 73 -18.68 5.76 15.65
CA HIS A 73 -18.55 4.31 15.49
C HIS A 73 -17.76 3.96 14.23
N THR A 74 -17.50 2.67 14.04
CA THR A 74 -16.78 2.17 12.86
C THR A 74 -17.76 1.47 11.92
N VAL A 75 -17.61 1.76 10.63
CA VAL A 75 -18.28 1.08 9.52
C VAL A 75 -17.20 0.37 8.72
N GLU A 76 -17.30 -0.95 8.63
CA GLU A 76 -16.41 -1.78 7.82
C GLU A 76 -17.07 -2.04 6.47
N ILE A 77 -16.33 -1.79 5.39
CA ILE A 77 -16.80 -2.00 4.01
C ILE A 77 -15.76 -2.87 3.31
N GLU A 78 -16.14 -4.10 2.98
CA GLU A 78 -15.35 -4.97 2.11
C GLU A 78 -15.34 -4.42 0.69
N LEU A 79 -14.18 -4.44 0.05
CA LEU A 79 -13.96 -3.94 -1.29
C LEU A 79 -13.50 -5.08 -2.19
N ASP A 80 -13.92 -5.03 -3.45
CA ASP A 80 -13.46 -5.97 -4.47
C ASP A 80 -11.94 -5.80 -4.72
N PRO A 81 -11.10 -6.81 -4.38
CA PRO A 81 -9.66 -6.73 -4.53
C PRO A 81 -9.22 -6.61 -6.00
N LEU A 82 -10.02 -7.09 -6.96
CA LEU A 82 -9.68 -7.05 -8.38
C LEU A 82 -9.68 -5.63 -8.96
N LEU A 83 -10.32 -4.68 -8.28
CA LEU A 83 -10.35 -3.28 -8.69
C LEU A 83 -9.07 -2.52 -8.30
N PHE A 84 -8.22 -3.11 -7.45
CA PHE A 84 -6.96 -2.52 -7.03
C PHE A 84 -5.84 -2.84 -8.03
N SER A 85 -5.74 -2.00 -9.06
CA SER A 85 -4.63 -1.97 -10.02
C SER A 85 -3.43 -1.15 -9.50
N ASP A 86 -2.40 -1.00 -10.34
CA ASP A 86 -1.19 -0.18 -10.15
C ASP A 86 -1.40 1.06 -9.28
N PHE A 87 -2.23 1.99 -9.76
CA PHE A 87 -2.75 3.11 -8.99
C PHE A 87 -4.26 2.95 -8.92
N ALA A 88 -4.80 2.92 -7.71
CA ALA A 88 -6.22 2.79 -7.46
C ALA A 88 -6.75 4.05 -6.78
N THR A 89 -7.71 4.72 -7.42
CA THR A 89 -8.44 5.83 -6.81
C THR A 89 -9.68 5.30 -6.13
N ILE A 90 -9.77 5.54 -4.81
CA ILE A 90 -10.86 5.12 -3.95
C ILE A 90 -11.70 6.35 -3.64
N ARG A 91 -12.93 6.36 -4.13
CA ARG A 91 -13.91 7.41 -3.85
C ARG A 91 -14.86 6.95 -2.75
N VAL A 92 -14.86 7.66 -1.64
CA VAL A 92 -15.92 7.53 -0.62
C VAL A 92 -16.97 8.58 -0.90
N GLU A 93 -18.18 8.16 -1.19
CA GLU A 93 -19.31 9.01 -1.54
C GLU A 93 -20.44 8.83 -0.53
N TYR A 94 -20.91 9.95 0.01
CA TYR A 94 -22.05 10.05 0.89
C TYR A 94 -23.29 10.45 0.08
N ASP A 95 -24.30 9.59 0.13
CA ASP A 95 -25.62 9.84 -0.44
C ASP A 95 -26.63 9.89 0.70
N GLY A 96 -26.95 11.09 1.15
CA GLY A 96 -27.85 11.31 2.29
C GLY A 96 -29.09 12.08 1.92
N THR A 97 -30.18 11.80 2.63
CA THR A 97 -31.45 12.50 2.49
C THR A 97 -32.10 12.74 3.86
N TYR A 98 -33.14 13.56 3.92
CA TYR A 98 -33.94 13.82 5.12
C TYR A 98 -35.40 14.06 4.73
N ASP A 99 -36.31 13.93 5.70
CA ASP A 99 -37.73 14.11 5.44
C ASP A 99 -38.07 15.59 5.24
N SER A 100 -38.30 15.96 3.97
CA SER A 100 -38.80 17.26 3.54
C SER A 100 -39.30 17.17 2.10
N GLU A 101 -40.34 17.93 1.76
CA GLU A 101 -40.82 18.05 0.39
C GLU A 101 -39.78 18.74 -0.51
N CYS A 102 -38.99 19.66 0.06
CA CYS A 102 -37.86 20.31 -0.59
C CYS A 102 -36.58 20.03 0.19
N VAL A 103 -35.64 19.30 -0.41
CA VAL A 103 -34.36 18.96 0.19
C VAL A 103 -33.36 20.08 -0.09
N ASP A 104 -32.87 20.74 0.97
CA ASP A 104 -31.75 21.68 0.92
C ASP A 104 -30.42 20.91 1.07
N PRO A 105 -29.54 20.91 0.05
CA PRO A 105 -28.23 20.27 0.13
C PRO A 105 -27.33 20.84 1.23
N GLY A 106 -27.55 22.09 1.65
CA GLY A 106 -26.83 22.77 2.71
C GLY A 106 -27.33 22.45 4.12
N ASN A 107 -28.38 21.64 4.27
CA ASN A 107 -28.97 21.34 5.55
C ASN A 107 -27.94 20.67 6.49
N PRO A 108 -27.77 21.16 7.74
CA PRO A 108 -26.82 20.60 8.69
C PRO A 108 -27.09 19.13 9.08
N THR A 109 -28.31 18.61 8.86
CA THR A 109 -28.62 17.18 9.06
C THR A 109 -27.93 16.30 8.03
N LEU A 110 -27.65 16.80 6.82
CA LEU A 110 -26.92 16.11 5.76
C LEU A 110 -25.40 16.23 5.97
N ARG A 111 -24.91 15.87 7.15
CA ARG A 111 -23.47 15.87 7.47
C ARG A 111 -22.99 14.45 7.72
N PHE A 112 -21.84 14.10 7.15
CA PHE A 112 -21.16 12.85 7.40
C PHE A 112 -19.67 13.12 7.66
N ASP A 113 -19.27 13.00 8.93
CA ASP A 113 -17.89 13.24 9.36
C ASP A 113 -17.12 11.91 9.40
N ILE A 114 -16.05 11.82 8.61
CA ILE A 114 -15.08 10.72 8.59
C ILE A 114 -13.86 11.17 9.40
N ARG A 115 -13.52 10.42 10.44
CA ARG A 115 -12.41 10.76 11.33
C ARG A 115 -11.06 10.26 10.80
N PRO A 116 -9.94 10.89 11.22
CA PRO A 116 -8.59 10.54 10.73
C PRO A 116 -8.15 9.11 11.12
N GLU A 117 -8.77 8.46 12.11
CA GLU A 117 -8.47 7.07 12.47
C GLU A 117 -8.98 6.04 11.44
N SER A 118 -9.71 6.48 10.42
CA SER A 118 -10.15 5.62 9.33
C SER A 118 -8.96 5.06 8.54
N ALA A 119 -9.06 3.80 8.10
CA ALA A 119 -7.97 3.07 7.48
C ALA A 119 -8.46 2.20 6.32
N LEU A 120 -7.63 2.12 5.28
CA LEU A 120 -7.73 1.15 4.21
C LEU A 120 -6.74 0.03 4.51
N THR A 121 -7.23 -1.20 4.53
CA THR A 121 -6.41 -2.39 4.71
C THR A 121 -6.40 -3.18 3.41
N ILE A 122 -5.21 -3.44 2.89
CA ILE A 122 -5.00 -4.22 1.68
C ILE A 122 -4.19 -5.45 2.09
N GLY A 123 -4.73 -6.63 1.80
CA GLY A 123 -4.01 -7.89 1.89
C GLY A 123 -3.50 -8.28 0.52
N SER A 124 -2.19 -8.45 0.38
CA SER A 124 -1.55 -8.87 -0.87
C SER A 124 -0.75 -10.16 -0.69
N THR A 125 -0.55 -10.86 -1.81
CA THR A 125 0.37 -11.99 -1.91
C THR A 125 1.51 -11.62 -2.86
N PRO A 126 2.77 -12.01 -2.56
CA PRO A 126 3.89 -11.77 -3.46
C PRO A 126 3.66 -12.41 -4.83
N LEU A 127 3.99 -11.66 -5.89
CA LEU A 127 4.01 -12.13 -7.26
C LEU A 127 5.47 -12.28 -7.71
N ASN A 128 5.79 -13.42 -8.35
CA ASN A 128 7.11 -13.61 -8.93
C ASN A 128 7.23 -12.79 -10.21
N LEU A 129 8.07 -11.76 -10.16
CA LEU A 129 8.47 -11.02 -11.35
C LEU A 129 9.51 -11.79 -12.15
N VAL A 130 9.54 -11.54 -13.45
CA VAL A 130 10.64 -11.98 -14.31
C VAL A 130 11.90 -11.24 -13.88
N ASN A 131 13.02 -11.96 -13.80
CA ASN A 131 14.32 -11.39 -13.47
C ASN A 131 14.87 -10.64 -14.71
N ASP A 132 14.32 -9.46 -14.98
CA ASP A 132 14.72 -8.60 -16.09
C ASP A 132 15.26 -7.26 -15.56
N LEU A 133 16.49 -6.92 -15.92
CA LEU A 133 17.14 -5.68 -15.53
C LEU A 133 16.44 -4.44 -16.10
N ALA A 134 15.65 -4.58 -17.17
CA ALA A 134 14.85 -3.50 -17.72
C ALA A 134 13.75 -3.01 -16.76
N LEU A 135 13.38 -3.81 -15.75
CA LEU A 135 12.38 -3.44 -14.74
C LEU A 135 12.96 -2.59 -13.60
N LEU A 136 14.28 -2.39 -13.55
CA LEU A 136 14.89 -1.59 -12.49
C LEU A 136 14.30 -0.17 -12.47
N PRO A 137 14.01 0.37 -11.27
CA PRO A 137 14.44 -0.12 -9.95
C PRO A 137 13.54 -1.15 -9.25
N ALA A 138 12.47 -1.65 -9.90
CA ALA A 138 11.63 -2.70 -9.33
C ALA A 138 12.40 -4.04 -9.27
N PRO A 139 12.14 -4.90 -8.27
CA PRO A 139 11.19 -4.74 -7.16
C PRO A 139 11.76 -4.01 -5.94
N PHE A 140 13.00 -3.52 -5.98
CA PHE A 140 13.65 -2.86 -4.84
C PHE A 140 13.03 -1.51 -4.52
N PHE A 141 12.54 -0.80 -5.53
CA PHE A 141 11.70 0.39 -5.41
C PHE A 141 10.55 0.29 -6.41
N ASP A 142 9.35 0.65 -5.97
CA ASP A 142 8.19 0.81 -6.85
C ASP A 142 7.57 2.19 -6.61
N PRO A 143 7.42 3.04 -7.63
CA PRO A 143 6.79 4.36 -7.48
C PRO A 143 5.34 4.32 -7.00
N ARG A 144 4.66 3.18 -7.15
CA ARG A 144 3.28 2.95 -6.68
C ARG A 144 3.21 2.74 -5.17
N ASP A 145 4.28 2.25 -4.55
CA ASP A 145 4.31 2.14 -3.10
C ASP A 145 4.44 3.54 -2.49
N ASN A 146 3.57 3.89 -1.54
CA ASN A 146 3.62 5.20 -0.86
C ASN A 146 4.33 5.14 0.50
N ARG A 147 4.75 3.95 0.96
CA ARG A 147 5.44 3.77 2.24
C ARG A 147 6.90 4.23 2.14
N LYS A 148 7.51 4.62 3.26
CA LYS A 148 8.96 4.90 3.33
C LYS A 148 9.76 3.75 2.72
N LEU A 149 10.70 4.05 1.82
CA LEU A 149 11.58 3.02 1.26
C LEU A 149 12.47 2.46 2.39
N ARG A 150 12.35 1.16 2.67
CA ARG A 150 13.24 0.42 3.57
C ARG A 150 13.93 -0.66 2.76
N LEU A 151 15.18 -0.41 2.39
CA LEU A 151 15.92 -1.27 1.48
C LEU A 151 17.02 -2.03 2.25
N PRO A 152 16.92 -3.36 2.37
CA PRO A 152 18.01 -4.19 2.84
C PRO A 152 19.21 -4.18 1.88
N LEU A 153 20.41 -3.99 2.42
CA LEU A 153 21.68 -4.11 1.71
C LEU A 153 22.63 -5.06 2.44
N VAL A 154 23.31 -5.91 1.68
CA VAL A 154 24.42 -6.72 2.17
C VAL A 154 25.70 -6.17 1.53
N LEU A 155 26.66 -5.76 2.37
CA LEU A 155 27.97 -5.32 1.91
C LEU A 155 28.94 -6.51 1.75
N PRO A 156 29.99 -6.39 0.91
CA PRO A 156 31.01 -7.41 0.82
C PRO A 156 31.73 -7.59 2.16
N VAL A 157 32.31 -8.78 2.38
CA VAL A 157 33.13 -9.06 3.57
C VAL A 157 34.26 -8.04 3.72
N GLU A 158 34.94 -7.73 2.61
CA GLU A 158 36.00 -6.72 2.57
C GLU A 158 35.43 -5.39 2.07
N GLN A 159 35.26 -4.44 2.99
CA GLN A 159 34.74 -3.09 2.70
C GLN A 159 35.86 -2.17 2.18
N THR A 160 36.32 -2.45 0.97
CA THR A 160 37.25 -1.60 0.22
C THR A 160 36.63 -0.24 -0.16
N GLU A 161 37.46 0.76 -0.47
CA GLU A 161 37.00 2.05 -0.99
C GLU A 161 36.08 1.90 -2.21
N ALA A 162 36.45 1.01 -3.14
CA ALA A 162 35.66 0.75 -4.34
C ALA A 162 34.25 0.19 -4.01
N SER A 163 34.15 -0.76 -3.08
CA SER A 163 32.85 -1.31 -2.65
C SER A 163 31.99 -0.30 -1.90
N MET A 164 32.60 0.56 -1.07
CA MET A 164 31.87 1.60 -0.36
C MET A 164 31.40 2.70 -1.31
N LYS A 165 32.20 3.03 -2.32
CA LYS A 165 31.80 3.94 -3.40
C LYS A 165 30.62 3.38 -4.19
N ALA A 166 30.65 2.10 -4.56
CA ALA A 166 29.54 1.44 -5.24
C ALA A 166 28.25 1.46 -4.40
N ALA A 167 28.35 1.13 -3.10
CA ALA A 167 27.22 1.21 -2.18
C ALA A 167 26.67 2.64 -2.06
N GLY A 168 27.55 3.65 -1.99
CA GLY A 168 27.17 5.07 -1.93
C GLY A 168 26.46 5.54 -3.21
N ILE A 169 26.91 5.10 -4.38
CA ILE A 169 26.25 5.41 -5.67
C ILE A 169 24.85 4.78 -5.70
N LEU A 170 24.71 3.51 -5.33
CA LEU A 170 23.41 2.83 -5.28
C LEU A 170 22.46 3.48 -4.28
N ALA A 171 22.94 3.80 -3.07
CA ALA A 171 22.14 4.48 -2.06
C ALA A 171 21.72 5.88 -2.54
N SER A 172 22.59 6.61 -3.24
CA SER A 172 22.27 7.92 -3.80
C SER A 172 21.21 7.83 -4.89
N TRP A 173 21.33 6.86 -5.81
CA TRP A 173 20.35 6.63 -6.86
C TRP A 173 18.98 6.23 -6.29
N MET A 174 18.93 5.25 -5.38
CA MET A 174 17.68 4.82 -4.72
C MET A 174 17.08 5.93 -3.85
N GLY A 175 17.92 6.72 -3.18
CA GLY A 175 17.50 7.88 -2.39
C GLY A 175 16.88 8.97 -3.27
N ALA A 176 17.43 9.21 -4.46
CA ALA A 176 16.84 10.13 -5.43
C ALA A 176 15.47 9.66 -5.92
N GLN A 177 15.27 8.35 -6.15
CA GLN A 177 13.96 7.80 -6.52
C GLN A 177 12.92 7.98 -5.40
N ALA A 178 13.33 7.81 -4.14
CA ALA A 178 12.44 7.87 -2.96
C ALA A 178 12.41 9.24 -2.26
N PHE A 179 12.93 10.31 -2.88
CA PHE A 179 13.12 11.62 -2.25
C PHE A 179 11.86 12.15 -1.53
N TYR A 180 10.68 12.00 -2.14
CA TYR A 180 9.40 12.50 -1.62
C TYR A 180 8.87 11.76 -0.38
N ARG A 181 9.38 10.56 -0.07
CA ARG A 181 8.89 9.68 1.00
C ARG A 181 9.97 9.12 1.92
N GLN A 182 11.20 9.65 1.78
CA GLN A 182 12.40 9.22 2.48
C GLN A 182 12.84 7.78 2.15
N ALA A 183 14.12 7.52 2.37
CA ALA A 183 14.73 6.20 2.24
C ALA A 183 15.50 5.84 3.49
N GLU A 184 15.51 4.55 3.81
CA GLU A 184 16.27 3.94 4.89
C GLU A 184 16.95 2.70 4.33
N PHE A 185 18.25 2.61 4.55
CA PHE A 185 19.10 1.53 4.05
C PHE A 185 19.53 0.68 5.23
N GLU A 186 19.05 -0.55 5.28
CA GLU A 186 19.28 -1.48 6.38
C GLU A 186 20.43 -2.43 6.02
N LEU A 187 21.55 -2.33 6.74
CA LEU A 187 22.67 -3.22 6.52
C LEU A 187 22.40 -4.58 7.17
N LEU A 188 22.38 -5.64 6.35
CA LEU A 188 22.23 -7.02 6.78
C LEU A 188 23.50 -7.82 6.55
N GLU A 189 23.68 -8.88 7.34
CA GLU A 189 24.77 -9.84 7.12
C GLU A 189 24.52 -10.75 5.92
N THR A 190 23.25 -11.11 5.69
CA THR A 190 22.77 -12.01 4.63
C THR A 190 21.43 -11.53 4.07
N ALA A 191 21.00 -12.11 2.95
CA ALA A 191 19.75 -11.73 2.29
C ALA A 191 18.53 -11.95 3.20
N SER A 192 17.58 -11.02 3.19
CA SER A 192 16.32 -11.19 3.92
C SER A 192 15.46 -12.28 3.27
N PRO A 193 14.87 -13.21 4.04
CA PRO A 193 14.01 -14.26 3.48
C PRO A 193 12.63 -13.73 3.04
N THR A 194 12.25 -12.52 3.46
CA THR A 194 10.92 -11.93 3.24
C THR A 194 10.95 -10.60 2.51
N ARG A 195 12.14 -10.04 2.22
CA ARG A 195 12.29 -8.73 1.57
C ARG A 195 13.36 -8.79 0.48
N HIS A 196 13.11 -8.06 -0.61
CA HIS A 196 14.10 -7.86 -1.66
C HIS A 196 15.35 -7.22 -1.07
N THR A 197 16.50 -7.82 -1.32
CA THR A 197 17.79 -7.41 -0.74
C THR A 197 18.79 -7.17 -1.86
N ILE A 198 19.48 -6.04 -1.83
CA ILE A 198 20.61 -5.78 -2.74
C ILE A 198 21.88 -6.33 -2.10
N ILE A 199 22.62 -7.17 -2.82
CA ILE A 199 23.86 -7.76 -2.34
C ILE A 199 25.00 -7.21 -3.20
N LEU A 200 25.93 -6.50 -2.55
CA LEU A 200 27.22 -6.18 -3.14
C LEU A 200 28.21 -7.26 -2.73
N THR A 201 28.83 -7.93 -3.68
CA THR A 201 29.70 -9.06 -3.40
C THR A 201 30.81 -9.22 -4.42
N LYS A 202 31.87 -9.91 -3.98
CA LYS A 202 32.98 -10.42 -4.81
C LYS A 202 33.01 -11.95 -4.81
N GLY A 203 31.93 -12.62 -4.42
CA GLY A 203 31.81 -14.09 -4.37
C GLY A 203 31.72 -14.70 -2.96
N LYS A 204 32.23 -14.02 -1.92
CA LYS A 204 32.21 -14.56 -0.54
C LYS A 204 30.84 -14.52 0.14
N LYS A 205 30.01 -13.50 -0.16
CA LYS A 205 28.64 -13.35 0.34
C LYS A 205 27.68 -13.45 -0.84
N MET A 206 27.05 -14.60 -1.03
CA MET A 206 26.15 -14.84 -2.16
C MET A 206 24.72 -15.08 -1.66
N PRO A 207 23.70 -14.77 -2.48
CA PRO A 207 22.36 -15.25 -2.20
C PRO A 207 22.32 -16.79 -2.25
N GLU A 208 21.35 -17.37 -1.57
CA GLU A 208 21.20 -18.82 -1.49
C GLU A 208 21.03 -19.45 -2.88
N GLY A 209 21.76 -20.54 -3.15
CA GLY A 209 21.75 -21.22 -4.44
C GLY A 209 22.69 -20.64 -5.49
N MET A 210 23.46 -19.60 -5.16
CA MET A 210 24.59 -19.12 -5.97
C MET A 210 25.93 -19.35 -5.25
N SER A 211 26.99 -19.36 -6.04
CA SER A 211 28.38 -19.59 -5.63
C SER A 211 29.33 -18.63 -6.35
N GLU A 212 30.57 -18.58 -5.89
CA GLU A 212 31.61 -17.76 -6.53
C GLU A 212 31.89 -18.19 -7.99
N ALA A 213 31.67 -19.47 -8.32
CA ALA A 213 31.83 -19.99 -9.68
C ALA A 213 30.83 -19.38 -10.68
N ASP A 214 29.72 -18.82 -10.20
CA ASP A 214 28.72 -18.16 -11.04
C ASP A 214 29.14 -16.72 -11.43
N ILE A 215 30.28 -16.23 -10.93
CA ILE A 215 30.80 -14.88 -11.22
C ILE A 215 31.95 -14.97 -12.22
N GLU A 216 31.66 -14.70 -13.49
CA GLU A 216 32.67 -14.67 -14.56
C GLU A 216 33.36 -13.31 -14.71
N GLY A 217 32.85 -12.28 -14.03
CA GLY A 217 33.38 -10.92 -14.07
C GLY A 217 32.43 -9.88 -13.48
N PRO A 218 32.72 -8.57 -13.65
CA PRO A 218 31.84 -7.50 -13.22
C PRO A 218 30.47 -7.63 -13.88
N SER A 219 29.45 -7.91 -13.07
CA SER A 219 28.11 -8.24 -13.55
C SER A 219 27.05 -7.70 -12.60
N LEU A 220 25.83 -7.58 -13.13
CA LEU A 220 24.62 -7.27 -12.37
C LEU A 220 23.62 -8.38 -12.65
N MET A 221 23.06 -8.96 -11.60
CA MET A 221 22.14 -10.09 -11.69
C MET A 221 20.93 -9.84 -10.79
N ILE A 222 19.77 -10.29 -11.25
CA ILE A 222 18.57 -10.42 -10.42
C ILE A 222 18.29 -11.91 -10.31
N VAL A 223 18.14 -12.38 -9.08
CA VAL A 223 17.78 -13.77 -8.78
C VAL A 223 16.61 -13.79 -7.83
N SER A 224 15.67 -14.69 -8.10
CA SER A 224 14.55 -14.93 -7.21
C SER A 224 15.05 -15.76 -6.02
N ALA A 225 14.68 -15.37 -4.79
CA ALA A 225 14.99 -16.19 -3.63
C ALA A 225 14.34 -17.58 -3.80
N ARG A 226 15.11 -18.65 -3.57
CA ARG A 226 14.51 -19.99 -3.54
C ARG A 226 13.51 -20.03 -2.39
N LYS A 227 12.27 -20.36 -2.69
CA LYS A 227 11.28 -20.70 -1.67
C LYS A 227 11.78 -21.98 -1.01
N THR A 228 12.24 -21.92 0.24
CA THR A 228 12.43 -23.10 1.06
C THR A 228 11.06 -23.75 1.22
N LEU A 229 10.77 -24.74 0.38
CA LEU A 229 9.69 -25.68 0.63
C LEU A 229 10.01 -26.30 1.98
N GLY A 230 9.22 -25.94 2.99
CA GLY A 230 9.35 -26.48 4.33
C GLY A 230 9.47 -27.99 4.23
N SER A 231 10.62 -28.50 4.65
CA SER A 231 10.84 -29.92 4.88
C SER A 231 9.94 -30.32 6.05
N ASN A 232 8.68 -30.62 5.76
CA ASN A 232 7.87 -31.45 6.65
C ASN A 232 8.38 -32.88 6.48
N ILE A 233 9.44 -33.18 7.22
CA ILE A 233 9.78 -34.56 7.58
C ILE A 233 8.55 -35.10 8.32
N CYS A 234 7.77 -35.93 7.64
CA CYS A 234 6.82 -36.82 8.30
C CYS A 234 7.66 -37.89 9.04
N MET A 235 7.46 -37.99 10.34
CA MET A 235 7.66 -39.22 11.10
C MET A 235 6.29 -39.87 11.30
#